data_AF-A0A1I7BPM3-F1
#
_entry.id   AF-A0A1I7BPM3-F1
#
_cell.length_a   1.000
_cell.length_b   1.000
_cell.length_c   1.000
_cell.angle_alpha   90.00
_cell.angle_beta   90.00
_cell.angle_gamma   90.00
#
_symmetry.space_group_name_H-M   'P 1'
#
loop_
_entity.id
_entity.type
_entity.pdbx_description
1 polymer ?
#
loop_
_entity_poly.entity_id
_entity_poly.type
_entity_poly.pdbx_seq_one_letter_code
_entity_poly.pdbx_strand_id
1 'polypeptide(L)'
;MASFRFDEIERLVKHNDVVIVRSDEQKMKISPYRGKQQRDAILTFLRLSGAHSRAIVFSHHSQAGPIGVDVQSGESFTWQGL
;
A
#
# COMPACT_ATOMS: atom_id res chain seq x y z
N MET A 1 13.59 9.68 -1.17
CA MET A 1 12.84 8.43 -0.91
C MET A 1 13.07 7.49 -2.08
N ALA A 2 13.21 6.18 -1.83
CA ALA A 2 13.34 5.21 -2.92
C ALA A 2 11.97 5.02 -3.60
N SER A 3 11.98 4.76 -4.90
CA SER A 3 10.77 4.47 -5.67
C SER A 3 10.92 3.07 -6.26
N PHE A 4 9.92 2.24 -6.04
CA PHE A 4 9.84 0.89 -6.59
C PHE A 4 9.31 0.93 -8.02
N ARG A 5 9.88 0.11 -8.89
CA ARG A 5 9.35 -0.09 -10.25
C ARG A 5 8.05 -0.89 -10.19
N PHE A 6 7.20 -0.73 -11.19
CA PHE A 6 5.89 -1.38 -11.21
C PHE A 6 5.96 -2.91 -11.19
N ASP A 7 6.96 -3.51 -11.84
CA ASP A 7 7.18 -4.96 -11.83
C ASP A 7 7.63 -5.48 -10.46
N GLU A 8 8.32 -4.65 -9.66
CA GLU A 8 8.68 -4.96 -8.28
C GLU A 8 7.43 -4.90 -7.38
N ILE A 9 6.58 -3.89 -7.57
CA ILE A 9 5.31 -3.76 -6.83
C ILE A 9 4.37 -4.93 -7.13
N GLU A 10 4.28 -5.37 -8.38
CA GLU A 10 3.47 -6.53 -8.75
C GLU A 10 3.92 -7.80 -8.02
N ARG A 11 5.22 -8.03 -7.92
CA ARG A 11 5.78 -9.15 -7.13
C ARG A 11 5.46 -8.99 -5.65
N LEU A 12 5.62 -7.79 -5.10
CA LEU A 12 5.30 -7.50 -3.70
C LEU A 12 3.83 -7.80 -3.40
N VAL A 13 2.90 -7.28 -4.20
CA VAL A 13 1.45 -7.48 -4.05
C VAL A 13 1.08 -8.96 -4.13
N LYS A 14 1.72 -9.73 -5.02
CA LYS A 14 1.42 -11.15 -5.17
C LYS A 14 1.79 -11.99 -3.94
N HIS A 15 2.79 -11.57 -3.19
CA HIS A 15 3.40 -12.37 -2.12
C HIS A 15 3.20 -11.82 -0.71
N ASN A 16 2.69 -10.59 -0.58
CA ASN A 16 2.54 -9.94 0.72
C ASN A 16 1.12 -9.43 0.90
N ASP A 17 0.76 -9.23 2.17
CA ASP A 17 -0.50 -8.60 2.51
C ASP A 17 -0.49 -7.13 2.10
N VAL A 18 -1.63 -6.71 1.55
CA VAL A 18 -1.92 -5.33 1.20
C VAL A 18 -2.89 -4.76 2.22
N VAL A 19 -2.62 -3.57 2.73
CA VAL A 19 -3.55 -2.84 3.59
C VAL A 19 -4.08 -1.60 2.87
N ILE A 20 -5.36 -1.33 3.05
CA ILE A 20 -6.00 -0.10 2.61
C ILE A 20 -5.98 0.89 3.77
N VAL A 21 -5.35 2.02 3.50
CA VAL A 21 -5.30 3.18 4.38
C VAL A 21 -6.32 4.19 3.87
N ARG A 22 -7.27 4.56 4.72
CA ARG A 22 -8.22 5.64 4.45
C ARG A 22 -7.98 6.78 5.43
N SER A 23 -7.80 7.98 4.90
CA SER A 23 -7.82 9.19 5.71
C SER A 23 -9.21 9.78 5.65
N ASP A 24 -9.92 9.85 6.78
CA ASP A 24 -11.06 10.75 6.92
C ASP A 24 -10.61 12.04 7.63
N GLU A 25 -11.48 13.05 7.71
CA GLU A 25 -11.15 14.38 8.30
C GLU A 25 -10.72 14.32 9.78
N GLN A 26 -10.90 13.19 10.45
CA GLN A 26 -10.65 13.07 11.89
C GLN A 26 -9.71 11.91 12.24
N LYS A 27 -9.61 10.85 11.43
CA LYS A 27 -8.88 9.61 11.73
C LYS A 27 -8.34 8.89 10.48
N MET A 28 -7.18 8.27 10.65
CA MET A 28 -6.65 7.27 9.74
C MET A 28 -7.25 5.90 10.09
N LYS A 29 -7.89 5.24 9.11
CA LYS A 29 -8.39 3.87 9.24
C LYS A 29 -7.56 2.94 8.37
N ILE A 30 -7.11 1.83 8.97
CA ILE A 30 -6.31 0.81 8.29
C ILE A 30 -7.11 -0.47 8.28
N SER A 31 -7.23 -1.10 7.11
CA SER A 31 -7.96 -2.35 6.94
C SER A 31 -7.24 -3.26 5.95
N PRO A 32 -7.20 -4.58 6.17
CA PRO A 32 -6.60 -5.50 5.21
C PRO A 32 -7.40 -5.51 3.91
N TYR A 33 -6.70 -5.50 2.77
CA TYR A 33 -7.30 -5.76 1.47
C TYR A 33 -7.55 -7.27 1.31
N ARG A 34 -8.78 -7.64 0.97
CA ARG A 34 -9.22 -9.04 0.82
C ARG A 34 -9.57 -9.43 -0.61
N GLY A 35 -9.27 -8.56 -1.58
CA GLY A 35 -9.54 -8.82 -2.99
C GLY A 35 -8.44 -9.63 -3.67
N LYS A 36 -8.37 -9.53 -5.00
CA LYS A 36 -7.36 -10.23 -5.80
C LYS A 36 -5.99 -9.60 -5.56
N GLN A 37 -4.99 -10.42 -5.25
CA GLN A 37 -3.59 -9.99 -5.08
C GLN A 37 -2.94 -9.67 -6.44
N GLN A 38 -3.48 -8.66 -7.12
CA GLN A 38 -3.05 -8.15 -8.41
C GLN A 38 -3.12 -6.62 -8.35
N ARG A 39 -2.07 -5.94 -8.81
CA ARG A 39 -1.97 -4.49 -8.76
C ARG A 39 -3.18 -3.82 -9.42
N ASP A 40 -3.59 -4.26 -10.60
CA ASP A 40 -4.73 -3.68 -11.33
C ASP A 40 -6.06 -3.83 -10.58
N ALA A 41 -6.27 -4.94 -9.88
CA ALA A 41 -7.47 -5.15 -9.08
C ALA A 41 -7.51 -4.22 -7.86
N ILE A 42 -6.36 -3.97 -7.24
CA ILE A 42 -6.21 -3.01 -6.15
C ILE A 42 -6.45 -1.59 -6.65
N LEU A 43 -5.84 -1.19 -7.77
CA LEU A 43 -6.04 0.14 -8.35
C LEU A 43 -7.49 0.37 -8.75
N THR A 44 -8.16 -0.65 -9.30
CA THR A 44 -9.59 -0.60 -9.60
C THR A 44 -10.42 -0.41 -8.33
N PHE A 45 -10.11 -1.16 -7.27
CA PHE A 45 -10.77 -1.00 -5.97
C PHE A 45 -10.58 0.41 -5.40
N LEU A 46 -9.36 0.96 -5.48
CA LEU A 46 -9.06 2.31 -4.99
C LEU A 46 -9.86 3.38 -5.75
N ARG A 47 -9.94 3.27 -7.07
CA ARG A 47 -10.75 4.18 -7.91
C ARG A 47 -12.22 4.17 -7.51
N LEU A 48 -12.76 3.01 -7.15
CA LEU A 48 -14.15 2.87 -6.69
C LEU A 48 -14.36 3.35 -5.25
N SER A 49 -13.31 3.35 -4.42
CA SER A 49 -13.37 3.70 -2.99
C SER A 49 -13.29 5.20 -2.71
N GLY A 50 -13.00 6.03 -3.72
CA GLY A 50 -12.90 7.49 -3.60
C GLY A 50 -11.48 8.01 -3.28
N ALA A 51 -11.30 9.34 -3.38
CA ALA A 51 -10.01 10.03 -3.45
C ALA A 51 -9.11 9.92 -2.20
N HIS A 52 -9.63 9.44 -1.06
CA HIS A 52 -8.90 9.44 0.21
C HIS A 52 -8.39 8.04 0.64
N SER A 53 -8.36 7.09 -0.29
CA SER A 53 -7.85 5.73 -0.04
C SER A 53 -6.49 5.51 -0.70
N ARG A 54 -5.55 4.89 0.02
CA ARG A 54 -4.28 4.39 -0.49
C ARG A 54 -4.15 2.91 -0.21
N ALA A 55 -3.44 2.18 -1.06
CA ALA A 55 -3.12 0.77 -0.85
C ALA A 55 -1.62 0.63 -0.62
N ILE A 56 -1.26 -0.04 0.47
CA ILE A 56 0.12 -0.19 0.92
C ILE A 56 0.45 -1.67 0.96
N VAL A 57 1.54 -2.05 0.30
CA VAL A 57 2.12 -3.38 0.41
C VAL A 57 3.40 -3.33 1.23
N PHE A 58 3.57 -4.27 2.15
CA PHE A 58 4.81 -4.38 2.93
C PHE A 58 5.87 -5.10 2.11
N SER A 59 7.07 -4.51 2.05
CA SER A 59 8.18 -5.09 1.28
C SER A 59 9.17 -5.87 2.14
N HIS A 60 9.57 -5.33 3.30
CA HIS A 60 10.49 -5.94 4.28
C HIS A 60 10.67 -5.02 5.51
N HIS A 61 11.35 -5.52 6.54
CA HIS A 61 11.83 -4.72 7.67
C HIS A 61 13.19 -4.10 7.34
N SER A 62 13.33 -2.79 7.56
CA SER A 62 14.61 -2.09 7.56
C SER A 62 15.03 -1.72 8.98
N GLN A 63 16.27 -1.28 9.18
CA GLN A 63 16.72 -0.79 10.50
C GLN A 63 15.88 0.39 11.02
N ALA A 64 15.23 1.14 10.12
CA ALA A 64 14.37 2.26 10.47
C ALA A 64 12.90 1.85 10.74
N GLY A 65 12.55 0.57 10.55
CA GLY A 65 11.20 0.05 10.68
C GLY A 65 10.68 -0.64 9.41
N PRO A 66 9.42 -1.12 9.41
CA PRO A 66 8.79 -1.72 8.23
C PRO A 66 8.74 -0.72 7.07
N ILE A 67 9.12 -1.17 5.87
CA ILE A 67 9.00 -0.38 4.64
C ILE A 67 7.68 -0.73 3.96
N GLY A 68 6.75 0.22 3.98
CA GLY A 68 5.54 0.20 3.17
C GLY A 68 5.80 0.82 1.80
N VAL A 69 5.14 0.29 0.77
CA VAL A 69 5.19 0.80 -0.59
C VAL A 69 3.77 1.13 -1.04
N ASP A 70 3.54 2.35 -1.49
CA ASP A 70 2.27 2.73 -2.11
C ASP A 70 2.12 2.01 -3.46
N VAL A 71 1.05 1.24 -3.62
CA VAL A 71 0.82 0.38 -4.80
C VAL A 71 0.57 1.21 -6.07
N GLN A 72 0.09 2.44 -5.93
CA GLN A 72 -0.21 3.34 -7.04
C GLN A 72 1.03 4.12 -7.48
N SER A 73 1.72 4.80 -6.55
CA SER A 73 2.86 5.67 -6.87
C SER A 73 4.21 4.95 -6.85
N GLY A 74 4.32 3.80 -6.18
CA GLY A 74 5.59 3.12 -5.93
C GLY A 74 6.47 3.82 -4.89
N GLU A 75 5.96 4.86 -4.22
CA GLU A 75 6.68 5.58 -3.19
C GLU A 75 6.85 4.71 -1.95
N SER A 76 8.09 4.55 -1.49
CA SER A 76 8.39 3.87 -0.23
C SER A 76 8.28 4.83 0.94
N PHE A 77 7.69 4.39 2.04
CA PHE A 77 7.73 5.11 3.30
C PHE A 77 8.04 4.16 4.45
N THR A 78 8.77 4.69 5.42
CA THR A 78 9.05 3.98 6.66
C THR A 78 7.86 4.17 7.58
N TRP A 79 7.31 3.07 8.08
CA TRP A 79 6.26 3.13 9.09
C TRP A 79 6.88 3.58 10.43
N GLN A 80 7.04 4.89 10.61
CA GLN A 80 7.30 5.46 11.93
C GLN A 80 5.99 5.35 12.69
N GLY A 81 5.98 4.53 13.74
CA GLY A 81 4.80 4.10 14.52
C GLY A 81 3.57 5.01 14.46
N LEU A 82 2.41 4.39 14.21
CA LEU A 82 1.11 4.98 14.54
C LEU A 82 1.09 5.46 15.99
#